data_AF-A0A6A0JIZ6-F1
#
_entry.id   AF-A0A6A0JIZ6-F1
#
_cell.length_a   1.000
_cell.length_b   1.000
_cell.length_c   1.000
_cell.angle_alpha   90.00
_cell.angle_beta   90.00
_cell.angle_gamma   90.00
#
_symmetry.space_group_name_H-M   'P 1'
#
loop_
_entity.id
_entity.type
_entity.pdbx_description
1 polymer ?
#
loop_
_entity_poly.entity_id
_entity_poly.type
_entity_poly.pdbx_seq_one_letter_code
_entity_poly.pdbx_strand_id
1 'polypeptide(L)' 'MTIDYVNPESPWPKLSELNRRTSKMGFNLVPRLPIYPEYFMDTDRYTDVNIKRKLLELSDDQGYVKGGIQAYVDPK' A
#
# COMPACT_ATOMS: atom_id res chain seq x y z
N MET A 1 -15.07 0.64 14.38
CA MET A 1 -15.41 1.70 13.40
C MET A 1 -14.42 2.82 13.59
N THR A 2 -13.57 3.12 12.61
CA THR A 2 -12.69 4.30 12.66
C THR A 2 -13.49 5.48 12.17
N ILE A 3 -13.90 6.35 13.08
CA ILE A 3 -14.64 7.58 12.74
C ILE A 3 -13.62 8.56 12.15
N ASP A 4 -13.90 9.06 10.95
CA ASP A 4 -13.10 10.11 10.33
C ASP A 4 -13.48 11.46 10.96
N TYR A 5 -12.58 12.03 11.76
CA TYR A 5 -12.76 13.33 12.39
C TYR A 5 -12.38 14.50 11.49
N VAL A 6 -11.76 14.23 10.33
CA VAL A 6 -11.23 15.26 9.43
C VAL A 6 -12.26 15.67 8.39
N ASN A 7 -13.00 14.71 7.82
CA ASN A 7 -14.03 15.00 6.81
C ASN A 7 -15.28 14.10 6.99
N PRO A 8 -16.16 14.42 7.95
CA PRO A 8 -17.38 13.64 8.21
C PRO A 8 -18.33 13.62 7.01
N GLU A 9 -18.41 14.72 6.24
CA GLU A 9 -19.30 14.84 5.08
C GLU A 9 -18.84 14.04 3.84
N SER A 10 -17.57 13.65 3.75
CA SER A 10 -17.02 12.88 2.63
C SER A 10 -16.17 11.70 3.12
N PRO A 11 -16.81 10.59 3.55
CA PRO A 11 -16.08 9.42 4.02
C PRO A 11 -15.25 8.81 2.89
N TRP A 12 -14.04 8.34 3.25
CA TRP A 12 -13.21 7.59 2.32
C TRP A 12 -13.92 6.35 1.78
N PRO A 13 -13.76 6.03 0.49
CA PRO A 13 -14.34 4.81 -0.06
C PRO A 13 -13.67 3.58 0.57
N LYS A 14 -14.43 2.48 0.68
CA LYS A 14 -13.86 1.17 1.02
C LYS A 14 -12.83 0.78 -0.05
N LEU A 15 -11.78 0.06 0.35
CA LEU A 15 -10.73 -0.41 -0.57
C LEU A 15 -11.29 -1.26 -1.71
N SER A 16 -12.32 -2.09 -1.44
CA SER A 16 -12.99 -2.88 -2.48
C SER A 16 -13.66 -2.01 -3.56
N GLU A 17 -14.28 -0.90 -3.15
CA GLU A 17 -14.88 0.06 -4.09
C GLU A 17 -13.80 0.84 -4.86
N LEU A 18 -12.73 1.27 -4.19
CA LEU A 18 -11.61 1.94 -4.83
C LEU A 18 -10.94 1.04 -5.87
N ASN A 19 -10.70 -0.23 -5.54
CA ASN A 19 -10.15 -1.23 -6.46
C ASN A 19 -11.06 -1.41 -7.67
N ARG A 20 -12.37 -1.61 -7.45
CA ARG A 20 -13.34 -1.77 -8.53
C ARG A 20 -13.38 -0.58 -9.48
N ARG A 21 -13.38 0.65 -8.95
CA ARG A 21 -13.44 1.88 -9.76
C ARG A 21 -12.16 2.10 -10.57
N THR A 22 -11.00 1.92 -9.95
CA THR A 22 -9.70 2.10 -10.61
C THR A 22 -9.49 1.04 -11.70
N SER A 23 -9.82 -0.23 -11.45
CA SER A 23 -9.74 -1.28 -12.47
C SER A 23 -10.67 -1.05 -13.66
N LYS A 24 -11.87 -0.50 -13.45
CA LYS A 24 -12.77 -0.10 -14.56
C LYS A 24 -12.18 0.98 -15.47
N MET A 25 -11.22 1.76 -14.97
CA MET A 25 -10.51 2.78 -15.73
C MET A 25 -9.18 2.26 -16.31
N GLY A 26 -8.86 0.97 -16.15
CA GLY A 26 -7.61 0.37 -16.63
C GLY A 26 -6.43 0.53 -15.67
N PHE A 27 -6.65 0.98 -14.44
CA PHE A 27 -5.60 1.11 -13.42
C PHE A 27 -5.58 -0.07 -12.45
N ASN A 28 -4.39 -0.40 -11.98
CA ASN A 28 -4.19 -1.37 -10.90
C ASN A 28 -4.02 -0.62 -9.58
N LEU A 29 -4.86 -0.94 -8.59
CA LEU A 29 -4.66 -0.44 -7.23
C LEU A 29 -3.56 -1.27 -6.57
N VAL A 30 -2.40 -0.65 -6.32
CA VAL A 30 -1.23 -1.32 -5.76
C VAL A 30 -0.93 -0.77 -4.36
N PRO A 31 -0.97 -1.60 -3.30
CA PRO A 31 -0.59 -1.19 -1.96
C PRO A 31 0.92 -0.99 -1.87
N ARG A 32 1.34 0.10 -1.22
CA ARG A 32 2.74 0.40 -0.91
C ARG A 32 2.98 0.35 0.60
N LEU A 33 4.24 0.14 0.98
CA LEU A 33 4.70 0.39 2.34
C LEU A 33 4.72 1.89 2.64
N PRO A 34 4.81 2.31 3.92
CA PRO A 34 4.90 3.73 4.27
C PRO A 34 6.08 4.46 3.62
N ILE A 35 7.19 3.74 3.41
CA ILE A 35 8.40 4.21 2.72
C ILE A 35 8.27 3.88 1.23
N TYR A 36 8.59 4.84 0.36
CA TYR A 36 8.54 4.62 -1.09
C TYR A 36 9.72 3.75 -1.58
N PRO A 37 9.53 2.93 -2.64
CA PRO A 37 10.55 2.02 -3.17
C PRO A 37 11.92 2.66 -3.40
N GLU A 38 11.96 3.88 -3.94
CA GLU A 38 13.18 4.62 -4.25
C GLU A 38 14.06 4.92 -3.02
N TYR A 39 13.51 4.81 -1.81
CA TYR A 39 14.24 5.04 -0.56
C TYR A 39 14.76 3.76 0.11
N PHE A 40 14.50 2.56 -0.44
CA PHE A 40 15.02 1.33 0.16
C PHE A 40 15.43 0.22 -0.82
N MET A 41 14.97 0.22 -2.08
CA MET A 41 15.30 -0.86 -3.03
C MET A 41 16.80 -0.85 -3.39
N ASP A 42 17.30 0.28 -3.89
CA ASP A 42 18.67 0.40 -4.41
C ASP A 42 19.56 1.35 -3.58
N THR A 43 19.28 1.46 -2.28
CA THR A 43 20.01 2.36 -1.38
C THR A 43 20.00 1.88 0.06
N ASP A 44 21.10 2.10 0.79
CA ASP A 44 21.22 1.88 2.23
C ASP A 44 21.22 3.20 3.03
N ARG A 45 20.95 4.32 2.36
CA ARG A 45 21.12 5.67 2.93
C ARG A 45 20.04 6.06 3.94
N TYR A 46 18.79 5.63 3.72
CA TYR A 46 17.62 6.21 4.39
C TYR A 46 17.03 5.33 5.48
N THR A 47 17.42 4.07 5.54
CA THR A 47 16.83 3.08 6.44
C THR A 47 17.93 2.28 7.11
N ASP A 48 17.78 2.00 8.41
CA ASP A 48 18.60 1.02 9.11
C ASP A 48 18.54 -0.34 8.40
N VAL A 49 19.64 -1.10 8.47
CA VAL A 49 19.77 -2.41 7.79
C VAL A 49 18.67 -3.41 8.20
N ASN A 50 18.23 -3.39 9.46
CA ASN A 50 17.17 -4.29 9.92
C ASN A 50 15.80 -3.87 9.38
N ILE A 51 15.57 -2.56 9.27
CA ILE A 51 14.36 -2.01 8.67
C ILE A 51 14.34 -2.32 7.18
N LYS A 52 15.44 -2.07 6.46
CA LYS A 52 15.56 -2.39 5.03
C LYS A 52 15.25 -3.86 4.76
N ARG A 53 15.84 -4.77 5.53
CA ARG A 53 15.54 -6.21 5.43
C ARG A 53 14.04 -6.48 5.58
N LYS A 54 13.38 -5.87 6.57
CA LYS A 54 11.94 -6.04 6.77
C LYS A 54 11.10 -5.48 5.62
N LEU A 55 11.48 -4.33 5.06
CA LEU A 55 10.82 -3.76 3.88
C LEU A 55 10.90 -4.74 2.70
N LEU A 56 12.11 -5.24 2.39
CA LEU A 56 12.35 -6.22 1.32
C LEU A 56 11.61 -7.55 1.54
N GLU A 57 11.47 -8.01 2.79
CA GLU A 57 10.67 -9.19 3.10
C GLU A 57 9.18 -9.01 2.75
N LEU A 58 8.65 -7.80 2.94
CA LEU A 58 7.25 -7.46 2.72
C LEU A 58 6.96 -6.98 1.29
N SER A 59 7.99 -6.65 0.51
CA SER A 59 7.84 -6.08 -0.83
C SER A 59 8.16 -7.05 -1.97
N ASP A 60 7.45 -6.91 -3.09
CA ASP A 60 7.80 -7.55 -4.35
C ASP A 60 9.08 -6.95 -4.97
N ASP A 61 9.42 -7.41 -6.17
CA ASP A 61 10.58 -6.99 -6.93
C ASP A 61 10.53 -5.51 -7.37
N GLN A 62 9.36 -4.87 -7.29
CA GLN A 62 9.16 -3.46 -7.59
C GLN A 62 9.06 -2.60 -6.31
N GLY A 63 9.18 -3.19 -5.13
CA GLY A 63 9.10 -2.49 -3.85
C GLY A 63 7.68 -2.26 -3.32
N TYR A 64 6.65 -2.86 -3.92
CA TYR A 64 5.26 -2.78 -3.47
C TYR A 64 4.86 -4.00 -2.63
N VAL A 65 3.75 -3.94 -1.89
CA VAL A 65 3.41 -5.00 -0.92
C VAL A 65 3.12 -6.34 -1.62
N LYS A 66 3.80 -7.41 -1.17
CA LYS A 66 3.57 -8.78 -1.65
C LYS A 66 2.10 -9.19 -1.50
N GLY A 67 1.58 -9.87 -2.52
CA GLY A 67 0.17 -10.29 -2.57
C GLY A 67 -0.79 -9.19 -3.03
N GLY A 68 -0.32 -7.96 -3.19
CA GLY A 68 -1.09 -6.85 -3.75
C GLY A 68 -2.32 -6.49 -2.94
N ILE A 69 -3.27 -5.81 -3.59
CA ILE A 69 -4.45 -5.25 -2.94
C ILE A 69 -5.43 -6.31 -2.40
N GLN A 70 -5.30 -7.56 -2.85
CA GLN A 70 -6.20 -8.65 -2.48
C GLN A 70 -6.14 -9.00 -1.00
N ALA A 71 -4.99 -8.80 -0.35
CA ALA A 71 -4.87 -8.95 1.10
C ALA A 71 -5.71 -7.95 1.91
N TYR A 72 -6.22 -6.89 1.28
CA TYR A 72 -6.88 -5.76 1.94
C TYR A 72 -8.33 -5.52 1.54
N VAL A 73 -8.77 -6.00 0.37
CA VAL A 73 -10.17 -5.80 -0.08
C VAL A 73 -11.14 -6.81 0.55
N ASP A 74 -10.66 -8.00 0.87
CA ASP A 74 -11.42 -9.09 1.52
C ASP A 74 -10.61 -9.67 2.71
N PRO A 75 -10.37 -8.89 3.77
CA PRO A 75 -9.67 -9.41 4.94
C PRO A 75 -10.50 -10.54 5.57
N LYS A 76 -9.88 -11.71 5.74
CA LYS A 76 -10.45 -12.83 6.51
C LYS A 76 -10.74 -12.43 7.95
#